data_AF-A0A1A7WL54-F1
#
_entry.id   AF-A0A1A7WL54-F1
#
_cell.length_a   1.000
_cell.length_b   1.000
_cell.length_c   1.000
_cell.angle_alpha   90.00
_cell.angle_beta   90.00
_cell.angle_gamma   90.00
#
_symmetry.space_group_name_H-M   'P 1'
#
loop_
_entity.id
_entity.type
_entity.pdbx_description
1 polymer ?
#
loop_
_entity_poly.entity_id
_entity_poly.type
_entity_poly.pdbx_seq_one_letter_code
_entity_poly.pdbx_strand_id
1 'polypeptide(L)'
;KTLLSTYENKLAREEVAPADLTSLEKTQRELGDIGSDLRSQKSVIAETDQNLRVAKASCDNMAIKFQEHCPVIERQEADVQKLNKRYNNLSRQIDTRSQSLQRGKMAYKNYRNDYDNLNSWLSRVPNYEPRETDDTRQVETKLKNQRNLLSDIARKESDLNNVSKNAQ
;
A
#
# COMPACT_ATOMS: atom_id res chain seq x y z
N LYS A 1 -17.82 -15.76 17.93
CA LYS A 1 -16.68 -14.98 18.49
C LYS A 1 -15.41 -15.02 17.64
N THR A 2 -15.16 -16.08 16.86
CA THR A 2 -13.90 -16.32 16.12
C THR A 2 -13.81 -15.63 14.76
N LEU A 3 -14.94 -15.29 14.12
CA LEU A 3 -14.97 -14.74 12.76
C LEU A 3 -14.01 -13.55 12.56
N LEU A 4 -14.22 -12.45 13.29
CA LEU A 4 -13.37 -11.25 13.16
C LEU A 4 -11.92 -11.52 13.57
N SER A 5 -11.70 -12.42 14.54
CA SER A 5 -10.36 -12.77 15.00
C SER A 5 -9.52 -13.48 13.94
N THR A 6 -10.13 -14.20 13.00
CA THR A 6 -9.43 -14.76 11.85
C THR A 6 -8.80 -13.64 10.99
N TYR A 7 -9.55 -12.56 10.73
CA TYR A 7 -9.05 -11.42 9.95
C TYR A 7 -8.02 -10.60 10.73
N GLU A 8 -8.28 -10.35 12.02
CA GLU A 8 -7.34 -9.66 12.93
C GLU A 8 -5.98 -10.40 12.94
N ASN A 9 -5.99 -11.72 13.06
CA ASN A 9 -4.78 -12.53 13.07
C ASN A 9 -4.06 -12.54 11.72
N LYS A 10 -4.79 -12.57 10.59
CA LYS A 10 -4.19 -12.44 9.26
C LYS A 10 -3.46 -11.09 9.11
N LEU A 11 -4.09 -9.99 9.52
CA LEU A 11 -3.51 -8.65 9.43
C LEU A 11 -2.40 -8.40 10.47
N ALA A 12 -2.38 -9.11 11.59
CA ALA A 12 -1.34 -8.98 12.61
C ALA A 12 -0.01 -9.64 12.22
N ARG A 13 -0.02 -10.68 11.37
CA ARG A 13 1.17 -11.46 10.98
C ARG A 13 2.00 -10.82 9.86
N GLU A 14 1.58 -9.69 9.33
CA GLU A 14 2.26 -9.00 8.24
C GLU A 14 3.40 -8.14 8.83
N GLU A 15 4.59 -8.74 8.97
CA GLU A 15 5.70 -8.12 9.71
C GLU A 15 6.76 -7.40 8.86
N VAL A 16 6.75 -7.51 7.53
CA VAL A 16 7.76 -6.87 6.66
C VAL A 16 7.13 -6.24 5.43
N ALA A 17 7.55 -5.01 5.10
CA ALA A 17 7.16 -4.34 3.87
C ALA A 17 7.64 -5.17 2.64
N PRO A 18 6.85 -5.27 1.56
CA PRO A 18 7.27 -6.02 0.37
C PRO A 18 8.60 -5.52 -0.19
N ALA A 19 9.50 -6.45 -0.54
CA ALA A 19 10.87 -6.13 -0.96
C ALA A 19 10.99 -5.77 -2.45
N ASP A 20 10.01 -6.16 -3.27
CA ASP A 20 10.01 -5.97 -4.72
C ASP A 20 8.59 -5.76 -5.27
N LEU A 21 8.48 -5.43 -6.56
CA LEU A 21 7.19 -5.14 -7.20
C LEU A 21 6.26 -6.36 -7.20
N THR A 22 6.80 -7.56 -7.38
CA THR A 22 6.01 -8.80 -7.46
C THR A 22 5.39 -9.16 -6.10
N SER A 23 6.18 -9.08 -5.04
CA SER A 23 5.73 -9.24 -3.66
C SER A 23 4.74 -8.16 -3.27
N LEU A 24 4.97 -6.90 -3.68
CA LEU A 24 4.03 -5.80 -3.43
C LEU A 24 2.66 -6.08 -4.08
N GLU A 25 2.65 -6.48 -5.34
CA GLU A 25 1.42 -6.81 -6.07
C GLU A 25 0.70 -8.04 -5.50
N LYS A 26 1.46 -9.02 -5.00
CA LYS A 26 0.92 -10.16 -4.28
C LYS A 26 0.23 -9.71 -2.99
N THR A 27 0.92 -8.96 -2.14
CA THR A 27 0.38 -8.43 -0.89
C THR A 27 -0.87 -7.59 -1.14
N GLN A 28 -0.87 -6.77 -2.19
CA GLN A 28 -2.03 -5.96 -2.54
C GLN A 28 -3.25 -6.81 -2.94
N ARG A 29 -3.05 -7.89 -3.70
CA ARG A 29 -4.12 -8.83 -4.05
C ARG A 29 -4.66 -9.53 -2.80
N GLU A 30 -3.77 -10.09 -1.97
CA GLU A 30 -4.15 -10.75 -0.73
C GLU A 30 -4.95 -9.84 0.21
N LEU A 31 -4.55 -8.57 0.33
CA LEU A 31 -5.28 -7.57 1.10
C LEU A 31 -6.66 -7.25 0.48
N GLY A 32 -6.74 -7.21 -0.84
CA GLY A 32 -7.99 -7.07 -1.59
C GLY A 32 -8.96 -8.22 -1.33
N ASP A 33 -8.46 -9.45 -1.33
CA ASP A 33 -9.22 -10.67 -1.04
C ASP A 33 -9.73 -10.66 0.39
N ILE A 34 -8.86 -10.36 1.37
CA ILE A 34 -9.24 -10.19 2.78
C ILE A 34 -10.35 -9.13 2.93
N GLY A 35 -10.24 -8.01 2.23
CA GLY A 35 -11.26 -6.96 2.23
C GLY A 35 -12.59 -7.41 1.62
N SER A 36 -12.55 -8.17 0.53
CA SER A 36 -13.75 -8.74 -0.10
C SER A 36 -14.45 -9.73 0.83
N ASP A 37 -13.68 -10.65 1.40
CA ASP A 37 -14.17 -11.63 2.37
C ASP A 37 -14.77 -10.95 3.60
N LEU A 38 -14.11 -9.94 4.16
CA LEU A 38 -14.64 -9.20 5.30
C LEU A 38 -15.99 -8.53 4.96
N ARG A 39 -16.09 -7.89 3.79
CA ARG A 39 -17.33 -7.27 3.33
C ARG A 39 -18.45 -8.28 3.12
N SER A 40 -18.14 -9.51 2.70
CA SER A 40 -19.14 -10.57 2.55
C SER A 40 -19.76 -10.96 3.90
N GLN A 41 -19.07 -10.72 5.01
CA GLN A 41 -19.56 -10.97 6.37
C GLN A 41 -20.40 -9.82 6.94
N LYS A 42 -20.58 -8.70 6.22
CA LYS A 42 -21.30 -7.52 6.71
C LYS A 42 -22.74 -7.84 7.13
N SER A 43 -23.41 -8.75 6.42
CA SER A 43 -24.77 -9.18 6.74
C SER A 43 -24.87 -9.83 8.13
N VAL A 44 -23.89 -10.65 8.51
CA VAL A 44 -23.84 -11.32 9.82
C VAL A 44 -23.70 -10.31 10.97
N ILE A 45 -22.93 -9.24 10.75
CA ILE A 45 -22.81 -8.14 11.72
C ILE A 45 -24.15 -7.39 11.85
N ALA A 46 -24.78 -7.05 10.71
CA ALA A 46 -26.08 -6.38 10.70
C ALA A 46 -27.20 -7.23 11.32
N GLU A 47 -27.17 -8.54 11.12
CA GLU A 47 -28.08 -9.49 11.75
C GLU A 47 -27.88 -9.51 13.27
N THR A 48 -26.64 -9.45 13.75
CA THR A 48 -26.34 -9.36 15.18
C THR A 48 -26.94 -8.09 15.81
N ASP A 49 -26.87 -6.95 15.11
CA ASP A 49 -27.52 -5.71 15.56
C ASP A 49 -29.05 -5.85 15.58
N GLN A 50 -29.63 -6.51 14.58
CA GLN A 50 -31.08 -6.75 14.53
C GLN A 50 -31.53 -7.66 15.68
N ASN A 51 -30.79 -8.74 15.94
CA ASN A 51 -31.09 -9.67 17.03
C ASN A 51 -31.00 -8.97 18.39
N LEU A 52 -30.02 -8.07 18.60
CA LEU A 52 -29.95 -7.26 19.81
C LEU A 52 -31.16 -6.33 19.95
N ARG A 53 -31.61 -5.69 18.87
CA ARG A 53 -32.81 -4.83 18.90
C ARG A 53 -34.05 -5.61 19.31
N VAL A 54 -34.24 -6.82 18.77
CA VAL A 54 -35.37 -7.69 19.12
C VAL A 54 -35.28 -8.14 20.58
N ALA A 55 -34.09 -8.56 21.04
CA ALA A 55 -33.87 -8.96 22.43
C ALA A 55 -34.17 -7.81 23.41
N LYS A 56 -33.72 -6.59 23.10
CA LYS A 56 -34.02 -5.39 23.89
C LYS A 56 -35.52 -5.15 24.00
N ALA A 57 -36.23 -5.14 22.88
CA ALA A 57 -37.68 -4.93 22.87
C ALA A 57 -38.42 -6.00 23.70
N SER A 58 -37.96 -7.26 23.67
CA SER A 58 -38.52 -8.31 24.51
C SER A 58 -38.26 -8.07 25.99
N CYS A 59 -37.06 -7.61 26.35
CA CYS A 59 -36.70 -7.28 27.72
C CYS A 59 -37.45 -6.05 28.26
N ASP A 60 -37.65 -5.03 27.43
CA ASP A 60 -38.47 -3.88 27.79
C ASP A 60 -39.93 -4.29 28.06
N ASN A 61 -40.46 -5.22 27.26
CA ASN A 61 -41.79 -5.78 27.47
C ASN A 61 -41.89 -6.55 28.80
N MET A 62 -40.88 -7.36 29.13
CA MET A 62 -40.81 -8.06 30.43
C MET A 62 -40.79 -7.09 31.61
N ALA A 63 -39.95 -6.06 31.52
CA ALA A 63 -39.86 -5.03 32.55
C ALA A 63 -41.18 -4.29 32.74
N ILE A 64 -41.87 -3.94 31.66
CA ILE A 64 -43.13 -3.17 31.71
C ILE A 64 -44.30 -4.02 32.20
N LYS A 65 -44.47 -5.23 31.65
CA LYS A 65 -45.67 -6.06 31.91
C LYS A 65 -45.57 -6.92 33.15
N PHE A 66 -44.36 -7.34 33.50
CA PHE A 66 -44.14 -8.31 34.57
C PHE A 66 -43.23 -7.77 35.67
N GLN A 67 -42.71 -6.53 35.54
CA GLN A 67 -41.73 -5.94 36.48
C GLN A 67 -40.45 -6.79 36.63
N GLU A 68 -40.14 -7.58 35.61
CA GLU A 68 -38.94 -8.42 35.58
C GLU A 68 -37.86 -7.79 34.72
N HIS A 69 -36.69 -7.57 35.31
CA HIS A 69 -35.53 -7.02 34.62
C HIS A 69 -34.70 -8.10 33.93
N CYS A 70 -34.18 -7.81 32.73
CA CYS A 70 -33.22 -8.66 32.02
C CYS A 70 -31.76 -8.28 32.36
N PRO A 71 -31.08 -8.94 33.31
CA PRO A 71 -29.74 -8.52 33.75
C PRO A 71 -28.64 -8.70 32.68
N VAL A 72 -28.89 -9.46 31.61
CA VAL A 72 -27.88 -9.80 30.60
C VAL A 72 -27.88 -8.84 29.40
N ILE A 73 -28.94 -8.03 29.22
CA ILE A 73 -29.15 -7.27 27.99
C ILE A 73 -28.10 -6.17 27.79
N GLU A 74 -27.69 -5.50 28.87
CA GLU A 74 -26.66 -4.45 28.85
C GLU A 74 -25.29 -5.00 28.44
N ARG A 75 -24.95 -6.20 28.95
CA ARG A 75 -23.72 -6.89 28.56
C ARG A 75 -23.73 -7.28 27.08
N GLN A 76 -24.86 -7.77 26.57
CA GLN A 76 -25.00 -8.13 25.16
C GLN A 76 -24.86 -6.89 24.26
N GLU A 77 -25.43 -5.76 24.66
CA GLU A 77 -25.23 -4.50 23.97
C GLU A 77 -23.75 -4.09 23.88
N ALA A 78 -23.03 -4.14 25.01
CA ALA A 78 -21.59 -3.83 25.02
C ALA A 78 -20.78 -4.78 24.11
N ASP A 79 -21.12 -6.08 24.09
CA ASP A 79 -20.47 -7.07 23.23
C ASP A 79 -20.73 -6.79 21.73
N VAL A 80 -21.95 -6.39 21.35
CA VAL A 80 -22.31 -6.02 19.97
C VAL A 80 -21.64 -4.71 19.55
N GLN A 81 -21.60 -3.70 20.41
CA GLN A 81 -20.86 -2.45 20.15
C GLN A 81 -19.37 -2.73 19.91
N LYS A 82 -18.78 -3.62 20.72
CA LYS A 82 -17.39 -4.05 20.55
C LYS A 82 -17.16 -4.78 19.22
N LEU A 83 -18.08 -5.65 18.81
CA LEU A 83 -18.00 -6.34 17.51
C LEU A 83 -18.04 -5.35 16.34
N ASN A 84 -18.96 -4.39 16.36
CA ASN A 84 -19.05 -3.34 15.35
C ASN A 84 -17.77 -2.50 15.26
N LYS A 85 -17.24 -2.08 16.41
CA LYS A 85 -15.97 -1.34 16.46
C LYS A 85 -14.82 -2.14 15.84
N ARG A 86 -14.72 -3.44 16.14
CA ARG A 86 -13.70 -4.33 15.56
C ARG A 86 -13.85 -4.46 14.05
N TYR A 87 -15.07 -4.68 13.55
CA TYR A 87 -15.34 -4.76 12.11
C TYR A 87 -14.94 -3.46 11.39
N ASN A 88 -15.32 -2.30 11.92
CA ASN A 88 -14.99 -1.00 11.35
C ASN A 88 -13.48 -0.75 11.36
N ASN A 89 -12.79 -1.12 12.43
CA ASN A 89 -11.33 -1.01 12.52
C ASN A 89 -10.63 -1.87 11.47
N LEU A 90 -11.08 -3.12 11.27
CA LEU A 90 -10.55 -4.00 10.24
C LEU A 90 -10.73 -3.39 8.84
N SER A 91 -11.92 -2.89 8.51
CA SER A 91 -12.18 -2.22 7.23
C SER A 91 -11.24 -1.05 7.02
N ARG A 92 -11.11 -0.16 8.02
CA ARG A 92 -10.23 1.00 7.95
C ARG A 92 -8.77 0.61 7.81
N GLN A 93 -8.33 -0.44 8.50
CA GLN A 93 -6.96 -0.94 8.43
C GLN A 93 -6.65 -1.46 7.03
N ILE A 94 -7.54 -2.25 6.45
CA ILE A 94 -7.42 -2.76 5.07
C ILE A 94 -7.32 -1.61 4.06
N ASP A 95 -8.22 -0.61 4.16
CA ASP A 95 -8.21 0.55 3.27
C ASP A 95 -6.89 1.35 3.39
N THR A 96 -6.45 1.60 4.63
CA THR A 96 -5.22 2.34 4.91
C THR A 96 -4.00 1.62 4.36
N ARG A 97 -3.91 0.30 4.57
CA ARG A 97 -2.80 -0.52 4.06
C ARG A 97 -2.81 -0.57 2.53
N SER A 98 -3.98 -0.69 1.90
CA SER A 98 -4.11 -0.70 0.44
C SER A 98 -3.62 0.61 -0.18
N GLN A 99 -4.00 1.75 0.39
CA GLN A 99 -3.51 3.07 -0.05
C GLN A 99 -2.00 3.22 0.14
N SER A 100 -1.45 2.74 1.26
CA SER A 100 0.00 2.77 1.49
C SER A 100 0.76 1.89 0.50
N LEU A 101 0.28 0.67 0.20
CA LEU A 101 0.86 -0.20 -0.82
C LEU A 101 0.80 0.45 -2.21
N GLN A 102 -0.31 1.11 -2.55
CA GLN A 102 -0.43 1.84 -3.81
C GLN A 102 0.56 3.01 -3.94
N ARG A 103 0.74 3.79 -2.86
CA ARG A 103 1.76 4.83 -2.81
C ARG A 103 3.17 4.26 -2.94
N GLY A 104 3.47 3.18 -2.22
CA GLY A 104 4.74 2.47 -2.31
C GLY A 104 5.02 1.95 -3.73
N LYS A 105 4.00 1.37 -4.39
CA LYS A 105 4.09 0.92 -5.79
C LYS A 105 4.46 2.05 -6.74
N MET A 106 3.81 3.20 -6.58
CA MET A 106 4.06 4.36 -7.43
C MET A 106 5.46 4.92 -7.22
N ALA A 107 5.88 5.08 -5.95
CA ALA A 107 7.22 5.53 -5.60
C ALA A 107 8.30 4.60 -6.18
N TYR A 108 8.15 3.29 -5.98
CA TYR A 108 9.07 2.29 -6.52
C TYR A 108 9.14 2.35 -8.05
N LYS A 109 7.99 2.45 -8.74
CA LYS A 109 7.94 2.55 -10.20
C LYS A 109 8.63 3.82 -10.71
N ASN A 110 8.41 4.96 -10.05
CA ASN A 110 9.04 6.22 -10.42
C ASN A 110 10.56 6.15 -10.26
N TYR A 111 11.02 5.67 -9.10
CA TYR A 111 12.44 5.42 -8.86
C TYR A 111 13.04 4.53 -9.94
N ARG A 112 12.39 3.39 -10.21
CA ARG A 112 12.92 2.41 -11.16
C ARG A 112 12.98 2.95 -12.58
N ASN A 113 11.95 3.68 -13.02
CA ASN A 113 11.93 4.33 -14.32
C ASN A 113 13.07 5.35 -14.46
N ASP A 114 13.23 6.25 -13.50
CA ASP A 114 14.28 7.28 -13.54
C ASP A 114 15.67 6.64 -13.50
N TYR A 115 15.84 5.64 -12.63
CA TYR A 115 17.07 4.88 -12.49
C TYR A 115 17.43 4.17 -13.80
N ASP A 116 16.50 3.41 -14.39
CA ASP A 116 16.73 2.65 -15.62
C ASP A 116 17.02 3.57 -16.80
N ASN A 117 16.34 4.72 -16.88
CA ASN A 117 16.58 5.73 -17.91
C ASN A 117 17.99 6.33 -17.80
N LEU A 118 18.39 6.77 -16.59
CA LEU A 118 19.72 7.34 -16.36
C LEU A 118 20.82 6.30 -16.57
N ASN A 119 20.64 5.09 -16.04
CA ASN A 119 21.60 4.01 -16.17
C ASN A 119 21.76 3.55 -17.63
N SER A 120 20.66 3.48 -18.39
CA SER A 120 20.69 3.21 -19.83
C SER A 120 21.48 4.28 -20.58
N TRP A 121 21.29 5.57 -20.26
CA TRP A 121 22.07 6.66 -20.85
C TRP A 121 23.56 6.55 -20.50
N LEU A 122 23.89 6.33 -19.22
CA LEU A 122 25.29 6.16 -18.74
C LEU A 122 25.99 5.00 -19.46
N SER A 123 25.30 3.88 -19.67
CA SER A 123 25.85 2.72 -20.38
C SER A 123 26.17 2.97 -21.86
N ARG A 124 25.63 4.05 -22.45
CA ARG A 124 25.80 4.42 -23.86
C ARG A 124 26.65 5.68 -24.04
N VAL A 125 27.27 6.18 -22.99
CA VAL A 125 28.15 7.36 -23.08
C VAL A 125 29.32 7.03 -24.02
N PRO A 126 29.50 7.77 -25.13
CA PRO A 126 30.55 7.48 -26.10
C PRO A 126 31.93 7.85 -25.54
N ASN A 127 32.96 7.07 -25.89
CA ASN A 127 34.34 7.44 -25.63
C ASN A 127 34.94 8.17 -26.84
N TYR A 128 35.35 9.42 -26.64
CA TYR A 128 35.99 10.27 -27.64
C TYR A 128 37.50 10.48 -27.37
N GLU A 129 38.16 9.52 -26.71
CA GLU A 129 39.59 9.56 -26.45
C GLU A 129 40.41 9.59 -27.75
N PRO A 130 41.33 10.56 -27.93
CA PRO A 130 42.27 10.59 -29.04
C PRO A 130 43.21 9.39 -29.03
N ARG A 131 43.62 8.94 -30.22
CA ARG A 131 44.57 7.85 -30.43
C ARG A 131 45.75 8.37 -31.26
N GLU A 132 46.90 7.71 -31.13
CA GLU A 132 48.11 8.07 -31.89
C GLU A 132 47.92 7.99 -33.42
N THR A 133 46.95 7.20 -33.88
CA THR A 133 46.61 7.04 -35.30
C THR A 133 45.65 8.10 -35.84
N ASP A 134 45.13 9.00 -35.01
CA ASP A 134 44.20 10.03 -35.46
C ASP A 134 44.95 11.15 -36.21
N ASP A 135 44.41 11.59 -37.34
CA ASP A 135 44.86 12.82 -38.00
C ASP A 135 44.33 14.09 -37.29
N THR A 136 44.86 15.25 -37.66
CA THR A 136 44.48 16.55 -37.06
C THR A 136 42.98 16.80 -37.11
N ARG A 137 42.30 16.44 -38.20
CA ARG A 137 40.85 16.65 -38.37
C ARG A 137 40.03 15.71 -37.48
N GLN A 138 40.49 14.47 -37.31
CA GLN A 138 39.89 13.49 -36.41
C GLN A 138 40.02 13.93 -34.94
N VAL A 139 41.18 14.44 -34.54
CA VAL A 139 41.42 15.00 -33.20
C VAL A 139 40.50 16.21 -32.94
N GLU A 140 40.39 17.15 -33.89
CA GLU A 140 39.48 18.29 -33.79
C GLU A 140 38.01 17.87 -33.65
N THR A 141 37.60 16.84 -34.40
CA THR A 141 36.25 16.28 -34.34
C THR A 141 35.98 15.65 -32.98
N LYS A 142 36.92 14.86 -32.45
CA LYS A 142 36.82 14.27 -31.10
C LYS A 142 36.73 15.34 -30.03
N LEU A 143 37.55 16.38 -30.08
CA LEU A 143 37.50 17.50 -29.14
C LEU A 143 36.15 18.23 -29.18
N LYS A 144 35.59 18.47 -30.38
CA LYS A 144 34.25 19.03 -30.53
C LYS A 144 33.19 18.14 -29.88
N ASN A 145 33.25 16.83 -30.12
CA ASN A 145 32.30 15.88 -29.55
C ASN A 145 32.43 15.76 -28.02
N GLN A 146 33.64 15.84 -27.47
CA GLN A 146 33.87 15.91 -26.02
C GLN A 146 33.20 17.15 -25.40
N ARG A 147 33.32 18.33 -26.03
CA ARG A 147 32.64 19.56 -25.57
C ARG A 147 31.12 19.42 -25.57
N ASN A 148 30.56 18.82 -26.61
CA ASN A 148 29.12 18.54 -26.68
C ASN A 148 28.70 17.55 -25.58
N LEU A 149 29.47 16.48 -25.38
CA LEU A 149 29.20 15.48 -24.36
C LEU A 149 29.21 16.08 -22.95
N LEU A 150 30.08 17.04 -22.64
CA LEU A 150 30.06 17.75 -21.36
C LEU A 150 28.73 18.48 -21.13
N SER A 151 28.15 19.08 -22.19
CA SER A 151 26.82 19.71 -22.09
C SER A 151 25.71 18.68 -21.86
N ASP A 152 25.80 17.52 -22.53
CA ASP A 152 24.84 16.43 -22.32
C ASP A 152 24.92 15.84 -20.91
N ILE A 153 26.13 15.64 -20.38
CA ILE A 153 26.36 15.22 -18.99
C ILE A 153 25.75 16.24 -18.01
N ALA A 154 26.01 17.53 -18.21
CA ALA A 154 25.46 18.58 -17.34
C ALA A 154 23.92 18.56 -17.33
N ARG A 155 23.28 18.30 -18.48
CA ARG A 155 21.81 18.18 -18.56
C ARG A 155 21.26 16.97 -17.79
N LYS A 156 22.07 15.93 -17.56
CA LYS A 156 21.68 14.72 -16.82
C LYS A 156 21.69 14.89 -15.30
N GLU A 157 22.17 16.01 -14.79
CA GLU A 157 22.09 16.34 -13.36
C GLU A 157 20.65 16.36 -12.84
N SER A 158 19.69 16.85 -13.66
CA SER A 158 18.27 16.81 -13.32
C SER A 158 17.73 15.39 -13.15
N ASP A 159 18.11 14.48 -14.06
CA ASP A 159 17.71 13.07 -14.00
C ASP A 159 18.29 12.40 -12.74
N LEU A 160 19.55 12.69 -12.41
CA LEU A 160 20.19 12.21 -11.17
C LEU A 160 19.46 12.72 -9.91
N ASN A 161 19.07 13.99 -9.90
CA ASN A 161 18.30 14.57 -8.80
C ASN A 161 16.93 13.90 -8.65
N ASN A 162 16.26 13.54 -9.76
CA ASN A 162 15.00 12.81 -9.73
C ASN A 162 15.17 11.40 -9.15
N VAL A 163 16.21 10.67 -9.56
CA VAL A 163 16.54 9.36 -8.98
C VAL A 163 16.77 9.47 -7.46
N SER A 164 17.57 10.44 -7.03
CA SER A 164 17.86 10.68 -5.61
C SER A 164 16.59 11.00 -4.82
N LYS A 165 15.74 11.88 -5.35
CA LYS A 165 14.46 12.25 -4.72
C LYS A 165 13.50 11.07 -4.61
N ASN A 166 13.43 10.21 -5.62
CA ASN A 166 12.54 9.05 -5.63
C ASN A 166 13.09 7.85 -4.84
N ALA A 167 14.35 7.89 -4.42
CA ALA A 167 14.98 6.86 -3.58
C ALA A 167 14.81 7.09 -2.06
N GLN A 168 14.29 8.26 -1.66
CA GLN A 168 14.01 8.64 -0.26
C GLN A 168 12.61 8.23 0.17
#